data_AF-A0A524P6S5-F1
#
_entry.id   AF-A0A524P6S5-F1
#
_cell.length_a   1.000
_cell.length_b   1.000
_cell.length_c   1.000
_cell.angle_alpha   90.00
_cell.angle_beta   90.00
_cell.angle_gamma   90.00
#
_symmetry.space_group_name_H-M   'P 1'
#
loop_
_entity.id
_entity.type
_entity.pdbx_description
1 polymer ?
#
loop_
_entity_poly.entity_id
_entity_poly.type
_entity_poly.pdbx_seq_one_letter_code
_entity_poly.pdbx_strand_id
1 'polypeptide(L)'
;MSFTSASRQVLALALLALFTWSCASSQTPGAEEPKARVEAEAPVDPLPSWNDTETKALILDFVRAVTDPDDPAFVEPSKRIATFDNDGTLWVEQPLYVEMAFALHRVKDLAQVHPEWKTQQPFQAVIEGDKEALVAAGSHGLLEIVVASHTGMSTTLFDSIVTQWVRDARHPKYEKPYTELTYQ
;
A
#
# COMPACT_ATOMS: atom_id res chain seq x y z
N MET A 1 -75.65 30.69 -25.32
CA MET A 1 -76.13 31.79 -26.18
C MET A 1 -75.61 33.09 -25.60
N SER A 2 -74.74 33.78 -26.34
CA SER A 2 -74.55 35.25 -26.36
C SER A 2 -73.23 35.58 -27.09
N PHE A 3 -73.31 36.57 -27.97
CA PHE A 3 -72.30 37.07 -28.89
C PHE A 3 -71.40 38.15 -28.27
N THR A 4 -70.39 38.57 -29.05
CA THR A 4 -69.61 39.85 -29.02
C THR A 4 -68.33 39.83 -28.15
N SER A 5 -67.23 40.54 -28.45
CA SER A 5 -66.90 41.58 -29.43
C SER A 5 -65.38 41.62 -29.63
N ALA A 6 -64.92 41.96 -30.83
CA ALA A 6 -63.55 42.41 -31.10
C ALA A 6 -63.35 43.88 -30.68
N SER A 7 -62.08 44.26 -30.42
CA SER A 7 -61.44 45.56 -30.75
C SER A 7 -60.46 45.99 -29.67
N ARG A 8 -59.15 45.97 -29.99
CA ARG A 8 -58.21 47.05 -29.62
C ARG A 8 -57.13 47.21 -30.68
N GLN A 9 -57.27 48.30 -31.46
CA GLN A 9 -56.23 49.31 -31.76
C GLN A 9 -55.06 48.85 -32.68
N VAL A 10 -55.07 49.10 -33.99
CA VAL A 10 -54.89 50.37 -34.75
C VAL A 10 -53.46 50.93 -34.71
N LEU A 11 -52.80 50.83 -35.88
CA LEU A 11 -51.77 51.71 -36.50
C LEU A 11 -50.54 52.13 -35.67
N ALA A 12 -49.35 51.71 -36.13
CA ALA A 12 -48.28 52.63 -36.52
C ALA A 12 -47.14 51.87 -37.23
N LEU A 13 -47.18 51.84 -38.57
CA LEU A 13 -45.98 51.78 -39.39
C LEU A 13 -45.23 53.11 -39.25
N ALA A 14 -43.96 53.08 -38.85
CA ALA A 14 -42.86 53.87 -39.41
C ALA A 14 -41.61 53.71 -38.54
N LEU A 15 -40.44 53.66 -39.19
CA LEU A 15 -39.08 53.74 -38.63
C LEU A 15 -38.48 52.41 -38.11
N LEU A 16 -37.94 51.60 -39.03
CA LEU A 16 -36.48 51.44 -39.16
C LEU A 16 -36.16 50.52 -40.35
N ALA A 17 -36.11 51.11 -41.53
CA ALA A 17 -35.43 50.55 -42.69
C ALA A 17 -33.91 50.79 -42.56
N LEU A 18 -33.30 50.25 -41.50
CA LEU A 18 -31.86 50.23 -41.25
C LEU A 18 -31.55 48.90 -40.55
N PHE A 19 -30.63 48.12 -41.12
CA PHE A 19 -30.12 46.78 -40.71
C PHE A 19 -30.50 45.55 -41.54
N THR A 20 -30.94 45.68 -42.79
CA THR A 20 -30.90 44.55 -43.75
C THR A 20 -29.59 44.44 -44.53
N TRP A 21 -28.53 45.12 -44.09
CA TRP A 21 -27.21 45.10 -44.74
C TRP A 21 -26.09 44.79 -43.74
N SER A 22 -26.20 43.65 -43.04
CA SER A 22 -25.10 43.16 -42.19
C SER A 22 -25.17 41.65 -41.92
N CYS A 23 -25.56 40.85 -42.91
CA CYS A 23 -25.42 39.37 -42.86
C CYS A 23 -25.13 38.80 -44.25
N ALA A 24 -24.19 39.40 -44.97
CA ALA A 24 -23.58 38.76 -46.12
C ALA A 24 -22.07 39.04 -46.07
N SER A 25 -21.30 37.96 -45.89
CA SER A 25 -19.83 37.85 -45.96
C SER A 25 -19.10 37.64 -44.63
N SER A 26 -19.11 36.41 -44.15
CA SER A 26 -17.88 35.68 -43.75
C SER A 26 -18.24 34.27 -43.26
N GLN A 27 -18.55 33.36 -44.19
CA GLN A 27 -18.45 31.93 -43.92
C GLN A 27 -17.52 31.32 -44.96
N THR A 28 -16.25 31.21 -44.59
CA THR A 28 -15.30 30.35 -45.25
C THR A 28 -15.74 28.90 -44.97
N PRO A 29 -15.86 28.02 -45.98
CA PRO A 29 -16.08 26.59 -45.74
C PRO A 29 -14.95 26.05 -44.86
N GLY A 30 -15.35 25.30 -43.82
CA GLY A 30 -14.57 25.04 -42.62
C GLY A 30 -13.17 24.49 -42.86
N ALA A 31 -12.19 25.12 -42.24
CA ALA A 31 -11.04 24.42 -41.72
C ALA A 31 -11.55 23.50 -40.60
N GLU A 32 -11.31 22.19 -40.70
CA GLU A 32 -11.54 21.27 -39.59
C GLU A 32 -10.80 21.81 -38.35
N GLU A 33 -11.52 22.05 -37.26
CA GLU A 33 -10.90 22.23 -35.96
C GLU A 33 -10.01 21.01 -35.70
N PRO A 34 -8.77 21.20 -35.22
CA PRO A 34 -7.96 20.08 -34.82
C PRO A 34 -8.70 19.39 -33.66
N LYS A 35 -9.27 18.21 -33.92
CA LYS A 35 -9.73 17.31 -32.87
C LYS A 35 -8.56 17.17 -31.90
N ALA A 36 -8.74 17.69 -30.68
CA ALA A 36 -7.81 17.44 -29.60
C ALA A 36 -7.59 15.92 -29.56
N ARG A 37 -6.37 15.50 -29.87
CA ARG A 37 -5.95 14.12 -29.66
C ARG A 37 -6.02 13.93 -28.15
N VAL A 38 -7.07 13.25 -27.70
CA VAL A 38 -7.06 12.63 -26.38
C VAL A 38 -5.98 11.57 -26.49
N GLU A 39 -4.75 11.92 -26.08
CA GLU A 39 -3.78 10.90 -25.72
C GLU A 39 -4.44 10.09 -24.62
N ALA A 40 -4.81 8.84 -24.95
CA ALA A 40 -5.19 7.89 -23.94
C ALA A 40 -4.01 7.80 -22.96
N GLU A 41 -4.24 8.16 -21.70
CA GLU A 41 -3.27 7.91 -20.65
C GLU A 41 -2.88 6.44 -20.74
N ALA A 42 -1.58 6.17 -20.88
CA ALA A 42 -1.09 4.81 -20.85
C ALA A 42 -1.58 4.16 -19.55
N PRO A 43 -2.08 2.91 -19.59
CA PRO A 43 -2.51 2.23 -18.39
C PRO A 43 -1.40 2.30 -17.34
N VAL A 44 -1.72 2.75 -16.13
CA VAL A 44 -0.78 2.73 -15.02
C VAL A 44 -0.34 1.28 -14.82
N ASP A 45 0.97 1.03 -14.90
CA ASP A 45 1.51 -0.31 -14.60
C ASP A 45 1.11 -0.69 -13.17
N PRO A 46 0.29 -1.75 -12.98
CA PRO A 46 -0.19 -2.12 -11.66
C PRO A 46 0.92 -2.66 -10.74
N LEU A 47 2.08 -3.04 -11.29
CA LEU A 47 3.23 -3.58 -10.55
C LEU A 47 4.54 -2.86 -10.97
N PRO A 48 4.69 -1.56 -10.66
CA PRO A 48 5.74 -0.72 -11.22
C PRO A 48 7.16 -1.04 -10.72
N SER A 49 7.27 -1.70 -9.57
CA SER A 49 8.55 -2.17 -9.01
C SER A 49 8.96 -3.56 -9.52
N TRP A 50 8.07 -4.24 -10.27
CA TRP A 50 8.32 -5.57 -10.81
C TRP A 50 8.97 -5.48 -12.19
N ASN A 51 10.10 -6.16 -12.35
CA ASN A 51 10.71 -6.37 -13.66
C ASN A 51 9.76 -7.14 -14.58
N ASP A 52 9.79 -6.81 -15.88
CA ASP A 52 9.01 -7.49 -16.91
C ASP A 52 9.54 -8.91 -17.15
N THR A 53 9.01 -9.83 -16.35
CA THR A 53 9.40 -11.23 -16.27
C THR A 53 8.15 -12.13 -16.38
N GLU A 54 8.37 -13.42 -16.63
CA GLU A 54 7.29 -14.41 -16.66
C GLU A 54 6.49 -14.41 -15.34
N THR A 55 7.13 -14.21 -14.20
CA THR A 55 6.46 -14.14 -12.90
C THR A 55 5.46 -12.96 -12.82
N LYS A 56 5.86 -11.75 -13.24
CA LYS A 56 4.96 -10.59 -13.29
C LYS A 56 3.76 -10.87 -14.20
N ALA A 57 4.01 -11.44 -15.38
CA ALA A 57 2.96 -11.80 -16.32
C ALA A 57 1.97 -12.82 -15.73
N LEU A 58 2.47 -13.89 -15.10
CA LEU A 58 1.64 -14.92 -14.47
C LEU A 58 0.77 -14.36 -13.33
N ILE A 59 1.30 -13.45 -12.52
CA ILE A 59 0.51 -12.79 -11.45
C ILE A 59 -0.63 -11.98 -12.07
N LEU A 60 -0.34 -11.18 -13.10
CA LEU A 60 -1.35 -10.34 -13.76
C LEU A 60 -2.41 -11.18 -14.48
N ASP A 61 -2.00 -12.23 -15.19
CA ASP A 61 -2.92 -13.14 -15.86
C ASP A 61 -3.80 -13.90 -14.87
N PHE A 62 -3.22 -14.37 -13.76
CA PHE A 62 -3.98 -15.03 -12.69
C PHE A 62 -5.03 -14.07 -12.10
N VAL A 63 -4.63 -12.86 -11.73
CA VAL A 63 -5.54 -11.85 -11.18
C VAL A 63 -6.64 -11.50 -12.19
N ARG A 64 -6.32 -11.31 -13.47
CA ARG A 64 -7.32 -11.09 -14.53
C ARG A 64 -8.33 -12.23 -14.57
N ALA A 65 -7.85 -13.47 -14.71
CA ALA A 65 -8.71 -14.64 -14.88
C ALA A 65 -9.65 -14.87 -13.69
N VAL A 66 -9.17 -14.70 -12.44
CA VAL A 66 -10.01 -14.90 -11.26
C VAL A 66 -10.94 -13.73 -10.95
N THR A 67 -10.78 -12.59 -11.63
CA THR A 67 -11.58 -11.38 -11.40
C THR A 67 -12.55 -11.03 -12.53
N ASP A 68 -12.37 -11.58 -13.73
CA ASP A 68 -13.25 -11.44 -14.89
C ASP A 68 -14.48 -12.36 -14.77
N PRO A 69 -15.71 -11.83 -14.63
CA PRO A 69 -16.94 -12.63 -14.51
C PRO A 69 -17.22 -13.56 -15.71
N ASP A 70 -16.65 -13.27 -16.87
CA ASP A 70 -16.84 -14.05 -18.09
C ASP A 70 -15.77 -15.16 -18.24
N ASP A 71 -14.72 -15.15 -17.40
CA ASP A 71 -13.64 -16.15 -17.42
C ASP A 71 -14.05 -17.41 -16.62
N PRO A 72 -13.79 -18.62 -17.13
CA PRO A 72 -14.10 -19.87 -16.41
C PRO A 72 -13.35 -20.03 -15.07
N ALA A 73 -12.27 -19.28 -14.85
CA ALA A 73 -11.53 -19.25 -13.59
C ALA A 73 -12.08 -18.23 -12.58
N PHE A 74 -13.18 -17.52 -12.89
CA PHE A 74 -13.77 -16.51 -12.01
C PHE A 74 -13.97 -17.02 -10.58
N VAL A 75 -13.53 -16.21 -9.62
CA VAL A 75 -13.74 -16.44 -8.19
C VAL A 75 -14.58 -15.31 -7.63
N GLU A 76 -15.66 -15.64 -6.91
CA GLU A 76 -16.47 -14.66 -6.18
C GLU A 76 -15.61 -13.79 -5.26
N PRO A 77 -15.83 -12.46 -5.18
CA PRO A 77 -14.99 -11.56 -4.37
C PRO A 77 -14.75 -12.03 -2.93
N SER A 78 -15.77 -12.61 -2.28
CA SER A 78 -15.67 -13.13 -0.90
C SER A 78 -14.76 -14.34 -0.73
N LYS A 79 -14.34 -14.98 -1.83
CA LYS A 79 -13.47 -16.17 -1.86
C LYS A 79 -12.05 -15.86 -2.33
N ARG A 80 -11.76 -14.61 -2.72
CA ARG A 80 -10.43 -14.18 -3.19
C ARG A 80 -9.49 -13.94 -2.02
N ILE A 81 -9.04 -15.02 -1.38
CA ILE A 81 -8.12 -14.97 -0.24
C ILE A 81 -6.72 -15.31 -0.71
N ALA A 82 -5.77 -14.39 -0.48
CA ALA A 82 -4.35 -14.62 -0.69
C ALA A 82 -3.64 -14.58 0.67
N THR A 83 -2.70 -15.50 0.89
CA THR A 83 -1.89 -15.57 2.10
C THR A 83 -0.43 -15.30 1.76
N PHE A 84 0.20 -14.44 2.54
CA PHE A 84 1.62 -14.12 2.41
C PHE A 84 2.31 -14.51 3.72
N ASP A 85 3.48 -15.13 3.60
CA ASP A 85 4.43 -15.15 4.70
C ASP A 85 4.97 -13.73 4.93
N ASN A 86 5.63 -13.46 6.05
CA ASN A 86 6.16 -12.14 6.40
C ASN A 86 7.68 -12.05 6.21
N ASP A 87 8.44 -12.79 7.04
CA ASP A 87 9.90 -12.80 7.00
C ASP A 87 10.41 -13.38 5.67
N GLY A 88 11.32 -12.68 5.01
CA GLY A 88 11.84 -13.09 3.70
C GLY A 88 10.87 -12.93 2.53
N THR A 89 9.59 -12.63 2.79
CA THR A 89 8.53 -12.51 1.77
C THR A 89 8.00 -11.09 1.63
N LEU A 90 7.70 -10.39 2.73
CA LEU A 90 7.23 -8.99 2.74
C LEU A 90 8.31 -8.01 3.20
N TRP A 91 9.27 -8.50 4.00
CA TRP A 91 10.44 -7.72 4.44
C TRP A 91 11.68 -8.59 4.62
N VAL A 92 12.83 -7.95 4.85
CA VAL A 92 14.12 -8.66 5.02
C VAL A 92 14.18 -9.49 6.31
N GLU A 93 14.80 -10.67 6.22
CA GLU A 93 14.98 -11.61 7.36
C GLU A 93 16.45 -11.88 7.72
N GLN A 94 17.40 -11.36 6.93
CA GLN A 94 18.82 -11.60 7.11
C GLN A 94 19.51 -10.39 7.72
N PRO A 95 20.38 -10.56 8.74
CA PRO A 95 20.99 -11.83 9.16
C PRO A 95 20.18 -12.61 10.21
N LEU A 96 19.04 -12.06 10.64
CA LEU A 96 18.23 -12.59 11.72
C LEU A 96 16.79 -12.07 11.57
N TYR A 97 15.80 -12.91 11.86
CA TYR A 97 14.39 -12.50 11.90
C TYR A 97 14.20 -11.27 12.80
N VAL A 98 13.31 -10.37 12.38
CA VAL A 98 13.09 -9.11 13.10
C VAL A 98 12.56 -9.36 14.51
N GLU A 99 11.69 -10.34 14.70
CA GLU A 99 11.20 -10.76 16.03
C GLU A 99 12.33 -11.26 16.92
N MET A 100 13.30 -12.00 16.37
CA MET A 100 14.44 -12.46 17.16
C MET A 100 15.39 -11.30 17.50
N ALA A 101 15.60 -10.34 16.58
CA ALA A 101 16.33 -9.11 16.91
C ALA A 101 15.65 -8.34 18.06
N PHE A 102 14.31 -8.26 18.05
CA PHE A 102 13.52 -7.72 19.15
C PHE A 102 13.75 -8.49 20.45
N ALA A 103 13.64 -9.81 20.43
CA ALA A 103 13.84 -10.66 21.61
C ALA A 103 15.22 -10.47 22.25
N LEU A 104 16.28 -10.40 21.43
CA LEU A 104 17.64 -10.15 21.89
C LEU A 104 17.81 -8.77 22.54
N HIS A 105 17.23 -7.71 21.95
CA HIS A 105 17.24 -6.37 22.55
C HIS A 105 16.47 -6.36 23.87
N ARG A 106 15.32 -7.03 23.91
CA ARG A 106 14.47 -7.09 25.09
C ARG A 106 15.13 -7.84 26.25
N VAL A 107 15.87 -8.91 25.98
CA VAL A 107 16.68 -9.60 27.00
C VAL A 107 17.71 -8.64 27.62
N LYS A 108 18.37 -7.80 26.82
CA LYS A 108 19.33 -6.81 27.33
C LYS A 108 18.67 -5.77 28.23
N ASP A 109 17.47 -5.30 27.86
CA ASP A 109 16.70 -4.37 28.69
C ASP A 109 16.26 -5.01 30.02
N LEU A 110 15.79 -6.25 29.96
CA LEU A 110 15.28 -7.01 31.10
C LEU A 110 16.41 -7.51 32.02
N ALA A 111 17.66 -7.61 31.54
CA ALA A 111 18.81 -7.99 32.37
C ALA A 111 19.04 -7.10 33.59
N GLN A 112 18.47 -5.87 33.61
CA GLN A 112 18.50 -4.98 34.77
C GLN A 112 17.70 -5.53 35.97
N VAL A 113 16.65 -6.30 35.70
CA VAL A 113 15.76 -6.91 36.71
C VAL A 113 15.93 -8.43 36.81
N HIS A 114 16.80 -9.01 35.98
CA HIS A 114 17.17 -10.43 35.97
C HIS A 114 18.69 -10.61 36.16
N PRO A 115 19.23 -10.40 37.38
CA PRO A 115 20.66 -10.51 37.63
C PRO A 115 21.23 -11.91 37.35
N GLU A 116 20.41 -12.96 37.46
CA GLU A 116 20.76 -14.35 37.18
C GLU A 116 21.16 -14.59 35.72
N TRP A 117 20.64 -13.78 34.78
CA TRP A 117 20.95 -13.88 33.36
C TRP A 117 22.40 -13.58 33.01
N LYS A 118 23.15 -12.93 33.92
CA LYS A 118 24.59 -12.71 33.73
C LYS A 118 25.41 -14.00 33.71
N THR A 119 24.86 -15.09 34.24
CA THR A 119 25.55 -16.40 34.31
C THR A 119 24.70 -17.55 33.78
N GLN A 120 23.44 -17.29 33.40
CA GLN A 120 22.51 -18.30 32.91
C GLN A 120 22.44 -18.27 31.38
N GLN A 121 22.76 -19.39 30.75
CA GLN A 121 22.51 -19.58 29.32
C GLN A 121 21.01 -19.83 29.05
N PRO A 122 20.46 -19.38 27.91
CA PRO A 122 21.15 -18.68 26.81
C PRO A 122 21.26 -17.15 27.00
N PHE A 123 20.72 -16.59 28.09
CA PHE A 123 20.64 -15.13 28.30
C PHE A 123 22.01 -14.46 28.42
N GLN A 124 22.98 -15.12 29.05
CA GLN A 124 24.35 -14.62 29.15
C GLN A 124 24.94 -14.36 27.75
N ALA A 125 24.78 -15.31 26.81
CA ALA A 125 25.26 -15.14 25.44
C ALA A 125 24.63 -13.93 24.74
N VAL A 126 23.34 -13.66 25.00
CA VAL A 126 22.67 -12.45 24.47
C VAL A 126 23.29 -11.17 25.03
N ILE A 127 23.55 -11.12 26.35
CA ILE A 127 24.11 -9.96 27.04
C ILE A 127 25.54 -9.69 26.55
N GLU A 128 26.35 -10.73 26.39
CA GLU A 128 27.75 -10.64 25.96
C GLU A 128 27.90 -10.49 24.44
N GLY A 129 26.85 -10.78 23.67
CA GLY A 129 26.89 -10.74 22.20
C GLY A 129 27.60 -11.94 21.56
N ASP A 130 27.65 -13.08 22.26
CA ASP A 130 28.29 -14.32 21.84
C ASP A 130 27.41 -15.06 20.82
N LYS A 131 27.73 -14.87 19.53
CA LYS A 131 26.96 -15.46 18.43
C LYS A 131 27.17 -16.96 18.33
N GLU A 132 28.38 -17.44 18.58
CA GLU A 132 28.68 -18.87 18.54
C GLU A 132 27.88 -19.62 19.61
N ALA A 133 27.78 -19.08 20.82
CA ALA A 133 26.97 -19.66 21.89
C ALA A 133 25.46 -19.63 21.57
N LEU A 134 24.96 -18.55 20.96
CA LEU A 134 23.56 -18.48 20.52
C LEU A 134 23.22 -19.51 19.44
N VAL A 135 24.14 -19.74 18.49
CA VAL A 135 24.00 -20.81 17.49
C VAL A 135 24.02 -22.18 18.17
N ALA A 136 24.95 -22.40 19.11
CA ALA A 136 25.07 -23.66 19.84
C ALA A 136 23.85 -23.96 20.74
N ALA A 137 23.15 -22.93 21.21
CA ALA A 137 21.93 -23.06 22.02
C ALA A 137 20.75 -23.70 21.23
N GLY A 138 20.80 -23.61 19.90
CA GLY A 138 19.82 -24.21 19.00
C GLY A 138 18.38 -23.72 19.22
N SER A 139 17.42 -24.40 18.61
CA SER A 139 16.01 -23.97 18.64
C SER A 139 15.43 -23.88 20.05
N HIS A 140 15.90 -24.70 20.99
CA HIS A 140 15.42 -24.68 22.37
C HIS A 140 15.86 -23.41 23.10
N GLY A 141 17.13 -23.04 23.04
CA GLY A 141 17.61 -21.80 23.67
C GLY A 141 17.03 -20.55 23.00
N LEU A 142 16.86 -20.56 21.67
CA LEU A 142 16.18 -19.47 20.97
C LEU A 142 14.72 -19.33 21.43
N LEU A 143 14.02 -20.44 21.68
CA LEU A 143 12.67 -20.43 22.23
C LEU A 143 12.63 -19.85 23.66
N GLU A 144 13.60 -20.20 24.51
CA GLU A 144 13.70 -19.63 25.87
C GLU A 144 13.88 -18.10 25.82
N ILE A 145 14.70 -17.58 24.90
CA ILE A 145 14.89 -16.14 24.67
C ILE A 145 13.57 -15.48 24.27
N VAL A 146 12.84 -16.08 23.33
CA VAL A 146 11.53 -15.55 22.89
C VAL A 146 10.53 -15.56 24.04
N VAL A 147 10.38 -16.68 24.75
CA VAL A 147 9.43 -16.77 25.86
C VAL A 147 9.74 -15.75 26.96
N ALA A 148 11.01 -15.63 27.37
CA ALA A 148 11.42 -14.70 28.40
C ALA A 148 11.21 -13.22 28.00
N SER A 149 11.38 -12.89 26.73
CA SER A 149 11.20 -11.51 26.24
C SER A 149 9.73 -11.10 26.02
N HIS A 150 8.83 -12.07 25.91
CA HIS A 150 7.42 -11.83 25.51
C HIS A 150 6.40 -12.05 26.64
N THR A 151 6.82 -12.59 27.79
CA THR A 151 5.91 -12.95 28.89
C THR A 151 6.04 -12.04 30.11
N GLY A 152 5.14 -12.20 31.08
CA GLY A 152 5.14 -11.42 32.32
C GLY A 152 4.53 -10.01 32.21
N MET A 153 3.86 -9.70 31.09
CA MET A 153 3.22 -8.40 30.85
C MET A 153 1.83 -8.54 30.20
N SER A 154 1.03 -7.48 30.27
CA SER A 154 -0.24 -7.43 29.53
C SER A 154 0.00 -7.26 28.03
N THR A 155 -0.99 -7.65 27.22
CA THR A 155 -0.92 -7.47 25.76
C THR A 155 -0.81 -6.00 25.35
N THR A 156 -1.49 -5.08 26.05
CA THR A 156 -1.37 -3.64 25.80
C THR A 156 0.03 -3.10 26.09
N LEU A 157 0.67 -3.59 27.16
CA LEU A 157 2.05 -3.20 27.47
C LEU A 157 3.01 -3.79 26.43
N PHE A 158 2.82 -5.04 26.04
CA PHE A 158 3.60 -5.70 25.00
C PHE A 158 3.50 -4.95 23.65
N ASP A 159 2.29 -4.59 23.23
CA ASP A 159 2.03 -3.81 22.01
C ASP A 159 2.76 -2.45 22.03
N SER A 160 2.73 -1.75 23.16
CA SER A 160 3.46 -0.48 23.33
C SER A 160 4.98 -0.67 23.21
N ILE A 161 5.52 -1.73 23.81
CA ILE A 161 6.95 -2.05 23.76
C ILE A 161 7.39 -2.37 22.33
N VAL A 162 6.65 -3.25 21.63
CA VAL A 162 6.97 -3.63 20.24
C VAL A 162 6.84 -2.43 19.31
N THR A 163 5.77 -1.65 19.44
CA THR A 163 5.54 -0.44 18.64
C THR A 163 6.68 0.57 18.81
N GLN A 164 7.12 0.79 20.05
CA GLN A 164 8.24 1.68 20.31
C GLN A 164 9.55 1.11 19.74
N TRP A 165 9.81 -0.18 19.94
CA TRP A 165 11.03 -0.82 19.46
C TRP A 165 11.12 -0.78 17.94
N VAL A 166 10.06 -1.16 17.21
CA VAL A 166 10.11 -1.25 15.74
C VAL A 166 10.23 0.12 15.08
N ARG A 167 9.77 1.19 15.75
CA ARG A 167 9.95 2.58 15.32
C ARG A 167 11.42 3.02 15.38
N ASP A 168 12.13 2.62 16.44
CA ASP A 168 13.46 3.16 16.76
C ASP A 168 14.61 2.24 16.32
N ALA A 169 14.36 0.92 16.31
CA ALA A 169 15.36 -0.10 16.01
C ALA A 169 15.78 -0.04 14.54
N ARG A 170 17.08 -0.23 14.30
CA ARG A 170 17.68 -0.19 12.97
C ARG A 170 18.32 -1.52 12.62
N HIS A 171 18.23 -1.89 11.35
CA HIS A 171 18.88 -3.08 10.83
C HIS A 171 20.41 -2.92 10.81
N PRO A 172 21.20 -3.87 11.33
CA PRO A 172 22.63 -3.67 11.56
C PRO A 172 23.46 -3.52 10.28
N LYS A 173 23.02 -4.10 9.16
CA LYS A 173 23.72 -3.99 7.86
C LYS A 173 23.35 -2.74 7.06
N TYR A 174 22.09 -2.30 7.15
CA TYR A 174 21.55 -1.25 6.29
C TYR A 174 21.41 0.09 7.00
N GLU A 175 21.49 0.08 8.35
CA GLU A 175 21.35 1.26 9.21
C GLU A 175 20.01 2.01 9.04
N LYS A 176 19.01 1.33 8.46
CA LYS A 176 17.65 1.81 8.26
C LYS A 176 16.70 1.25 9.32
N PRO A 177 15.61 1.96 9.65
CA PRO A 177 14.51 1.38 10.41
C PRO A 177 14.01 0.09 9.75
N TYR A 178 13.65 -0.91 10.55
CA TYR A 178 13.11 -2.16 10.00
C TYR A 178 11.86 -1.95 9.13
N THR A 179 11.05 -0.93 9.46
CA THR A 179 9.85 -0.54 8.71
C THR A 179 10.14 0.01 7.30
N GLU A 180 11.38 0.38 7.00
CA GLU A 180 11.80 0.82 5.65
C GLU A 180 12.34 -0.33 4.79
N LEU A 181 12.47 -1.54 5.34
CA LEU A 181 13.10 -2.69 4.69
C LEU A 181 12.09 -3.70 4.15
N THR A 182 11.02 -3.18 3.55
CA THR A 182 9.98 -3.97 2.87
C THR A 182 10.31 -4.16 1.40
N TYR A 183 9.82 -5.26 0.81
CA TYR A 183 9.89 -5.46 -0.64
C TYR A 183 8.79 -4.68 -1.36
N GLN A 184 9.08 -4.22 -2.57
CA GLN A 184 8.15 -3.50 -3.44
C GLN A 184 8.13 -4.15 -4.83
#